data_AF-A0A9P8AEW5-F1
#
_entry.id   AF-A0A9P8AEW5-F1
#
_cell.length_a   1.000
_cell.length_b   1.000
_cell.length_c   1.000
_cell.angle_alpha   90.00
_cell.angle_beta   90.00
_cell.angle_gamma   90.00
#
_symmetry.space_group_name_H-M   'P 1'
#
loop_
_entity.id
_entity.type
_entity.pdbx_description
1 polymer ?
#
loop_
_entity_poly.entity_id
_entity_poly.type
_entity_poly.pdbx_seq_one_letter_code
_entity_poly.pdbx_strand_id
1 'polypeptide(L)'
;MPEHLNAEPELLLKLLSHTSPPGSTGPVIAIDLDDVLSQTNREICEWHNEVYGTKMELSDFYYFYYWKNPYWGNLQETFSKVKDFYATQRIYDAQPVAGAREGVQALRDMGFRLIIVTARSRDVQEDSWKWVDKWFHGEYLDLISTCGSQFTDFRLRFVRFCCLYRPIYRRRYE
;
A
#
# COMPACT_ATOMS: atom_id res chain seq x y z
N MET A 1 18.19 -11.60 -26.24
CA MET A 1 17.56 -10.71 -25.23
C MET A 1 16.11 -11.14 -25.15
N PRO A 2 15.56 -11.58 -24.01
CA PRO A 2 14.22 -12.13 -24.01
C PRO A 2 13.16 -11.03 -24.12
N GLU A 3 12.24 -11.23 -25.08
CA GLU A 3 11.08 -10.41 -25.44
C GLU A 3 9.90 -10.58 -24.45
N HIS A 4 10.17 -10.53 -23.16
CA HIS A 4 9.12 -10.59 -22.15
C HIS A 4 9.29 -9.35 -21.30
N LEU A 5 8.43 -8.34 -21.44
CA LEU A 5 8.16 -7.26 -20.47
C LEU A 5 7.33 -6.14 -21.12
N ASN A 6 6.16 -6.46 -21.66
CA ASN A 6 5.09 -5.49 -21.88
C ASN A 6 3.79 -6.21 -21.50
N ALA A 7 3.30 -5.99 -20.29
CA ALA A 7 1.92 -6.36 -20.01
C ALA A 7 1.04 -5.38 -20.80
N GLU A 8 0.47 -5.85 -21.90
CA GLU A 8 -0.43 -5.10 -22.77
C GLU A 8 -1.57 -4.48 -21.93
N PRO A 9 -1.91 -3.18 -22.11
CA PRO A 9 -3.03 -2.52 -21.42
C PRO A 9 -4.36 -3.29 -21.50
N GLU A 10 -4.55 -4.07 -22.56
CA GLU A 10 -5.70 -4.95 -22.74
C GLU A 10 -5.78 -6.08 -21.70
N LEU A 11 -4.64 -6.64 -21.27
CA LEU A 11 -4.61 -7.66 -20.23
C LEU A 11 -5.08 -7.08 -18.89
N LEU A 12 -4.70 -5.83 -18.60
CA LEU A 12 -5.14 -5.13 -17.39
C LEU A 12 -6.63 -4.75 -17.48
N LEU A 13 -7.12 -4.27 -18.62
CA LEU A 13 -8.55 -4.01 -18.83
C LEU A 13 -9.39 -5.29 -18.69
N LYS A 14 -8.87 -6.43 -19.18
CA LYS A 14 -9.51 -7.73 -19.07
C LYS A 14 -9.52 -8.24 -17.63
N LEU A 15 -8.43 -8.06 -16.87
CA LEU A 15 -8.39 -8.27 -15.42
C LEU A 15 -9.46 -7.41 -14.72
N LEU A 16 -9.48 -6.10 -14.97
CA LEU A 16 -10.45 -5.16 -14.38
C LEU A 16 -11.92 -5.42 -14.77
N SER A 17 -12.16 -6.18 -15.85
CA SER A 17 -13.51 -6.56 -16.31
C SER A 17 -14.09 -7.75 -15.55
N HIS A 18 -13.23 -8.61 -14.98
CA HIS A 18 -13.64 -9.78 -14.20
C HIS A 18 -13.77 -9.50 -12.70
N THR A 19 -13.34 -8.32 -12.25
CA THR A 19 -13.12 -8.02 -10.83
C THR A 19 -14.22 -7.14 -10.21
N SER A 20 -15.26 -6.87 -11.00
CA SER A 20 -16.49 -6.23 -10.55
C SER A 20 -17.61 -7.25 -10.49
N PRO A 21 -18.61 -7.07 -9.60
CA PRO A 21 -19.88 -7.78 -9.75
C PRO A 21 -20.35 -7.60 -11.20
N PRO A 22 -20.79 -8.67 -11.89
CA PRO A 22 -21.22 -8.57 -13.28
C PRO A 22 -22.28 -7.47 -13.40
N GLY A 23 -21.92 -6.35 -14.06
CA GLY A 23 -22.77 -5.18 -14.26
C GLY A 23 -22.29 -3.85 -13.64
N SER A 24 -21.19 -3.81 -12.88
CA SER A 24 -20.73 -2.54 -12.30
C SER A 24 -19.99 -1.66 -13.33
N THR A 25 -20.58 -0.51 -13.69
CA THR A 25 -20.03 0.49 -14.64
C THR A 25 -19.41 1.71 -13.92
N GLY A 26 -19.29 1.66 -12.60
CA GLY A 26 -18.87 2.79 -11.78
C GLY A 26 -17.41 3.22 -11.98
N PRO A 27 -17.06 4.47 -11.60
CA PRO A 27 -15.69 4.96 -11.66
C PRO A 27 -14.73 4.11 -10.81
N VAL A 28 -13.47 4.02 -11.24
CA VAL A 28 -12.41 3.31 -10.51
C VAL A 28 -11.69 4.26 -9.56
N ILE A 29 -11.49 3.81 -8.32
CA ILE A 29 -10.63 4.43 -7.33
C ILE A 29 -9.44 3.50 -7.07
N ALA A 30 -8.24 4.04 -7.26
CA ALA A 30 -7.01 3.41 -6.80
C ALA A 30 -6.75 3.76 -5.33
N ILE A 31 -6.50 2.75 -4.49
CA ILE A 31 -6.26 2.86 -3.06
C ILE A 31 -4.85 2.33 -2.77
N ASP A 32 -4.06 3.05 -1.98
CA ASP A 32 -2.76 2.54 -1.54
C ASP A 32 -2.92 1.46 -0.45
N LEU A 33 -1.91 0.62 -0.25
CA LEU A 33 -1.95 -0.42 0.78
C LEU A 33 -1.33 0.08 2.10
N ASP A 34 -0.08 0.51 2.04
CA ASP A 34 0.74 0.82 3.20
C ASP A 34 0.36 2.16 3.82
N ASP A 35 0.00 2.14 5.11
CA ASP A 35 -0.50 3.28 5.90
C ASP A 35 -1.81 3.91 5.38
N VAL A 36 -2.52 3.19 4.50
CA VAL A 36 -3.89 3.52 4.05
C VAL A 36 -4.87 2.42 4.44
N LEU A 37 -4.56 1.17 4.07
CA LEU A 37 -5.33 0.00 4.50
C LEU A 37 -4.63 -0.76 5.63
N SER A 38 -3.29 -0.86 5.58
CA SER A 38 -2.46 -1.58 6.54
C SER A 38 -1.66 -0.61 7.40
N GLN A 39 -1.55 -0.82 8.72
CA GLN A 39 -0.73 -0.01 9.63
C GLN A 39 0.77 -0.34 9.51
N THR A 40 1.32 -0.34 8.30
CA THR A 40 2.71 -0.72 8.01
C THR A 40 3.72 0.13 8.79
N ASN A 41 3.49 1.45 8.89
CA ASN A 41 4.37 2.35 9.63
C ASN A 41 4.37 2.05 11.13
N ARG A 42 3.25 1.56 11.68
CA ARG A 42 3.20 1.12 13.09
C ARG A 42 4.05 -0.13 13.28
N GLU A 43 3.83 -1.14 12.45
CA GLU A 43 4.52 -2.42 12.57
C GLU A 43 6.05 -2.25 12.41
N ILE A 44 6.48 -1.46 11.43
CA ILE A 44 7.91 -1.22 11.21
C ILE A 44 8.53 -0.36 12.32
N CYS A 45 7.76 0.55 12.92
CA CYS A 45 8.17 1.35 14.07
C CYS A 45 8.40 0.47 15.31
N GLU A 46 7.46 -0.42 15.60
CA GLU A 46 7.55 -1.38 16.72
C GLU A 46 8.74 -2.31 16.54
N TRP A 47 8.88 -2.91 15.35
CA TRP A 47 10.05 -3.72 15.00
C TRP A 47 11.36 -2.94 15.14
N HIS A 48 11.43 -1.70 14.64
CA HIS A 48 12.66 -0.91 14.69
C HIS A 48 13.07 -0.60 16.14
N ASN A 49 12.09 -0.30 17.01
CA ASN A 49 12.33 -0.08 18.44
C ASN A 49 12.83 -1.35 19.13
N GLU A 50 12.25 -2.52 18.81
CA GLU A 50 12.68 -3.80 19.37
C GLU A 50 14.10 -4.19 18.92
N VAL A 51 14.42 -4.03 17.63
CA VAL A 51 15.69 -4.50 17.06
C VAL A 51 16.86 -3.55 17.35
N TYR A 52 16.63 -2.23 17.29
CA TYR A 52 17.70 -1.23 17.41
C TYR A 52 17.66 -0.45 18.74
N GLY A 53 16.72 -0.77 19.64
CA GLY A 53 16.58 -0.09 20.93
C GLY A 53 16.18 1.39 20.80
N THR A 54 15.52 1.76 19.69
CA THR A 54 15.08 3.14 19.45
C THR A 54 13.81 3.48 20.21
N LYS A 55 13.42 4.76 20.15
CA LYS A 55 12.17 5.30 20.70
C LYS A 55 11.40 6.06 19.61
N MET A 56 11.31 5.43 18.46
CA MET A 56 10.57 5.94 17.32
C MET A 56 9.08 5.91 17.64
N GLU A 57 8.39 6.98 17.27
CA GLU A 57 6.93 7.09 17.33
C GLU A 57 6.38 7.29 15.91
N LEU A 58 5.08 7.05 15.71
CA LEU A 58 4.44 7.30 14.41
C LEU A 58 4.58 8.76 13.94
N SER A 59 4.69 9.71 14.88
CA SER A 59 4.92 11.11 14.57
C SER A 59 6.29 11.41 13.97
N ASP A 60 7.24 10.48 14.00
CA ASP A 60 8.58 10.64 13.43
C ASP A 60 8.63 10.33 11.92
N PHE A 61 7.56 9.77 11.33
CA PHE A 61 7.46 9.51 9.89
C PHE A 61 7.03 10.77 9.12
N TYR A 62 7.93 11.76 9.02
CA TYR A 62 7.68 13.03 8.33
C TYR A 62 7.60 12.87 6.80
N TYR A 63 8.41 11.97 6.25
CA TYR A 63 8.57 11.76 4.82
C TYR A 63 8.26 10.32 4.44
N PHE A 64 7.75 10.15 3.22
CA PHE A 64 7.58 8.83 2.60
C PHE A 64 8.91 8.05 2.52
N TYR A 65 10.01 8.74 2.26
CA TYR A 65 11.34 8.13 2.20
C TYR A 65 11.93 7.98 3.60
N TYR A 66 12.04 6.75 4.09
CA TYR A 66 12.50 6.45 5.45
C TYR A 66 13.86 7.05 5.80
N TRP A 67 14.83 7.08 4.88
CA TRP A 67 16.17 7.66 5.14
C TRP A 67 16.15 9.18 5.41
N LYS A 68 15.00 9.84 5.22
CA LYS A 68 14.81 11.25 5.58
C LYS A 68 14.19 11.43 6.97
N ASN A 69 13.74 10.34 7.60
CA ASN A 69 13.16 10.35 8.93
C ASN A 69 14.23 10.02 9.99
N PRO A 70 14.02 10.43 11.26
CA PRO A 70 14.90 10.07 12.36
C PRO A 70 15.11 8.56 12.47
N TYR A 71 16.24 8.15 13.06
CA TYR A 71 16.63 6.76 13.35
C TYR A 71 16.99 5.86 12.15
N TRP A 72 16.60 6.21 10.92
CA TRP A 72 16.81 5.37 9.74
C TRP A 72 18.23 5.41 9.16
N GLY A 73 19.02 6.42 9.52
CA GLY A 73 20.39 6.59 9.04
C GLY A 73 20.45 7.07 7.59
N ASN A 74 21.53 6.75 6.90
CA ASN A 74 21.69 7.07 5.48
C ASN A 74 20.90 6.11 4.58
N LEU A 75 20.93 6.35 3.26
CA LEU A 75 20.18 5.58 2.27
C LEU A 75 20.54 4.07 2.30
N GLN A 76 21.83 3.74 2.39
CA GLN A 76 22.30 2.35 2.42
C GLN A 76 21.86 1.64 3.71
N GLU A 77 21.99 2.30 4.86
CA GLU A 77 21.52 1.77 6.14
C GLU A 77 20.01 1.52 6.11
N THR A 78 19.25 2.47 5.57
CA THR A 78 17.80 2.33 5.41
C THR A 78 17.43 1.13 4.54
N PHE A 79 18.11 0.92 3.41
CA PHE A 79 17.84 -0.23 2.56
C PHE A 79 18.09 -1.56 3.28
N SER A 80 19.19 -1.67 4.03
CA SER A 80 19.48 -2.86 4.84
C SER A 80 18.38 -3.08 5.89
N LYS A 81 18.00 -2.04 6.64
CA LYS A 81 16.92 -2.12 7.64
C LYS A 81 15.59 -2.55 7.04
N VAL A 82 15.18 -1.97 5.91
CA VAL A 82 13.92 -2.35 5.24
C VAL A 82 13.99 -3.81 4.80
N LYS A 83 15.11 -4.25 4.22
CA LYS A 83 15.30 -5.65 3.84
C LYS A 83 15.18 -6.59 5.04
N ASP A 84 15.83 -6.25 6.16
CA ASP A 84 15.77 -7.02 7.40
C ASP A 84 14.34 -7.09 7.95
N PHE A 85 13.60 -5.98 7.91
CA PHE A 85 12.18 -5.96 8.29
C PHE A 85 11.34 -6.90 7.43
N TYR A 86 11.44 -6.84 6.10
CA TYR A 86 10.71 -7.74 5.21
C TYR A 86 11.06 -9.22 5.45
N ALA A 87 12.32 -9.52 5.80
CA ALA A 87 12.74 -10.89 6.13
C ALA A 87 12.02 -11.45 7.37
N THR A 88 11.55 -10.59 8.29
CA THR A 88 10.78 -11.04 9.47
C THR A 88 9.35 -11.45 9.15
N GLN A 89 8.82 -11.08 7.97
CA GLN A 89 7.42 -11.30 7.57
C GLN A 89 6.37 -10.54 8.41
N ARG A 90 6.78 -9.74 9.42
CA ARG A 90 5.89 -8.97 10.30
C ARG A 90 4.96 -8.01 9.57
N ILE A 91 5.34 -7.55 8.37
CA ILE A 91 4.49 -6.71 7.52
C ILE A 91 3.12 -7.35 7.22
N TYR A 92 2.99 -8.68 7.32
CA TYR A 92 1.74 -9.42 7.15
C TYR A 92 0.97 -9.65 8.46
N ASP A 93 1.50 -9.19 9.58
CA ASP A 93 0.81 -9.16 10.88
C ASP A 93 0.26 -7.77 11.22
N ALA A 94 0.70 -6.75 10.47
CA ALA A 94 0.22 -5.37 10.59
C ALA A 94 -1.31 -5.32 10.60
N GLN A 95 -1.87 -4.61 11.58
CA GLN A 95 -3.32 -4.47 11.72
C GLN A 95 -3.88 -3.54 10.64
N PRO A 96 -5.17 -3.65 10.27
CA PRO A 96 -5.81 -2.68 9.38
C PRO A 96 -5.85 -1.30 10.01
N VAL A 97 -5.75 -0.25 9.19
CA VAL A 97 -6.00 1.13 9.64
C VAL A 97 -7.44 1.22 10.15
N ALA A 98 -7.63 1.84 11.31
CA ALA A 98 -8.96 2.00 11.90
C ALA A 98 -9.88 2.78 10.93
N GLY A 99 -11.06 2.24 10.64
CA GLY A 99 -12.01 2.82 9.69
C GLY A 99 -11.76 2.43 8.22
N ALA A 100 -10.68 1.71 7.89
CA ALA A 100 -10.35 1.38 6.51
C ALA A 100 -11.38 0.43 5.87
N ARG A 101 -11.85 -0.57 6.62
CA ARG A 101 -12.86 -1.52 6.13
C ARG A 101 -14.19 -0.84 5.87
N GLU A 102 -14.62 -0.01 6.81
CA GLU A 102 -15.85 0.78 6.71
C GLU A 102 -15.76 1.77 5.55
N GLY A 103 -14.61 2.41 5.35
CA GLY A 103 -14.37 3.30 4.21
C GLY A 103 -14.41 2.58 2.87
N VAL A 104 -13.79 1.40 2.78
CA VAL A 104 -13.85 0.53 1.60
C VAL A 104 -15.30 0.17 1.29
N GLN A 105 -16.05 -0.33 2.27
CA GLN A 105 -17.47 -0.68 2.08
C GLN A 105 -18.30 0.55 1.67
N ALA A 106 -18.11 1.71 2.30
CA ALA A 106 -18.85 2.91 1.96
C ALA A 106 -18.61 3.36 0.51
N LEU A 107 -17.37 3.30 0.03
CA LEU A 107 -17.06 3.61 -1.38
C LEU A 107 -17.70 2.59 -2.33
N ARG A 108 -17.73 1.32 -1.95
CA ARG A 108 -18.43 0.26 -2.71
C ARG A 108 -19.93 0.53 -2.78
N ASP A 109 -20.56 0.90 -1.68
CA ASP A 109 -21.99 1.21 -1.59
C ASP A 109 -22.37 2.42 -2.44
N MET A 110 -21.43 3.36 -2.63
CA MET A 110 -21.57 4.49 -3.56
C MET A 110 -21.41 4.09 -5.04
N GLY A 111 -21.11 2.83 -5.33
CA GLY A 111 -20.96 2.28 -6.68
C GLY A 111 -19.55 2.44 -7.27
N PHE A 112 -18.53 2.77 -6.46
CA PHE A 112 -17.15 2.80 -6.94
C PHE A 112 -16.57 1.40 -7.08
N ARG A 113 -15.70 1.23 -8.07
CA ARG A 113 -14.82 0.07 -8.19
C ARG A 113 -13.48 0.38 -7.53
N LEU A 114 -12.98 -0.52 -6.71
CA LEU A 114 -11.79 -0.27 -5.91
C LEU A 114 -10.67 -1.20 -6.33
N ILE A 115 -9.50 -0.62 -6.61
CA ILE A 115 -8.27 -1.37 -6.89
C ILE A 115 -7.19 -0.92 -5.91
N ILE A 116 -6.48 -1.86 -5.32
CA ILE A 116 -5.31 -1.57 -4.50
C ILE A 116 -4.11 -1.43 -5.43
N VAL A 117 -3.41 -0.31 -5.33
CA VAL A 117 -2.21 -0.01 -6.09
C VAL A 117 -1.11 0.31 -5.09
N THR A 118 -0.12 -0.58 -4.98
CA THR A 118 0.95 -0.47 -3.97
C THR A 118 2.34 -0.43 -4.59
N ALA A 119 3.29 0.19 -3.90
CA ALA A 119 4.71 0.18 -4.23
C ALA A 119 5.44 -1.06 -3.68
N ARG A 120 4.75 -2.01 -3.05
CA ARG A 120 5.37 -3.31 -2.72
C ARG A 120 5.84 -4.01 -4.00
N SER A 121 6.95 -4.72 -3.89
CA SER A 121 7.54 -5.46 -4.99
C SER A 121 6.71 -6.70 -5.36
N ARG A 122 6.90 -7.21 -6.58
CA ARG A 122 6.08 -8.33 -7.09
C ARG A 122 6.34 -9.65 -6.36
N ASP A 123 7.54 -9.86 -5.86
CA ASP A 123 7.94 -11.04 -5.07
C ASP A 123 7.14 -11.20 -3.78
N VAL A 124 6.60 -10.10 -3.22
CA VAL A 124 5.76 -10.11 -2.02
C VAL A 124 4.27 -9.95 -2.32
N GLN A 125 3.87 -10.01 -3.59
CA GLN A 125 2.49 -9.76 -4.01
C GLN A 125 1.52 -10.82 -3.48
N GLU A 126 1.90 -12.10 -3.50
CA GLU A 126 1.03 -13.18 -3.03
C GLU A 126 0.75 -13.08 -1.52
N ASP A 127 1.75 -12.81 -0.70
CA ASP A 127 1.56 -12.66 0.74
C ASP A 127 0.84 -11.36 1.09
N SER A 128 1.06 -10.30 0.31
CA SER A 128 0.27 -9.07 0.42
C SER A 128 -1.20 -9.32 0.07
N TRP A 129 -1.49 -10.19 -0.92
CA TRP A 129 -2.85 -10.59 -1.24
C TRP A 129 -3.50 -11.41 -0.11
N LYS A 130 -2.78 -12.36 0.48
CA LYS A 130 -3.26 -13.11 1.66
C LYS A 130 -3.61 -12.17 2.82
N TRP A 131 -2.82 -11.11 3.02
CA TRP A 131 -3.13 -10.09 4.02
C TRP A 131 -4.43 -9.34 3.70
N VAL A 132 -4.61 -8.93 2.44
CA VAL A 132 -5.84 -8.25 1.99
C VAL A 132 -7.05 -9.16 2.19
N ASP A 133 -6.96 -10.42 1.76
CA ASP A 133 -8.04 -11.41 1.90
C ASP A 133 -8.38 -11.66 3.36
N LYS A 134 -7.38 -11.79 4.24
CA LYS A 134 -7.59 -11.97 5.69
C LYS A 134 -8.44 -10.85 6.32
N TRP A 135 -8.20 -9.59 5.96
CA TRP A 135 -8.79 -8.43 6.65
C TRP A 135 -10.01 -7.84 5.94
N PHE A 136 -10.04 -7.93 4.61
CA PHE A 136 -11.09 -7.40 3.74
C PHE A 136 -11.88 -8.53 3.08
N HIS A 137 -11.89 -9.73 3.67
CA HIS A 137 -12.66 -10.87 3.17
C HIS A 137 -14.12 -10.47 2.89
N GLY A 138 -14.61 -10.81 1.70
CA GLY A 138 -15.95 -10.46 1.23
C GLY A 138 -16.03 -9.14 0.45
N GLU A 139 -14.98 -8.32 0.47
CA GLU A 139 -14.86 -7.16 -0.41
C GLU A 139 -14.23 -7.58 -1.75
N TYR A 140 -14.80 -7.12 -2.86
CA TYR A 140 -14.19 -7.29 -4.18
C TYR A 140 -13.13 -6.21 -4.38
N LEU A 141 -11.91 -6.51 -3.95
CA LEU A 141 -10.71 -5.69 -4.15
C LEU A 141 -9.73 -6.41 -5.08
N ASP A 142 -9.05 -5.66 -5.94
CA ASP A 142 -7.89 -6.16 -6.67
C ASP A 142 -6.60 -5.65 -6.07
N LEU A 143 -5.49 -6.36 -6.24
CA LEU A 143 -4.16 -5.90 -5.82
C LEU A 143 -3.20 -5.84 -7.01
N ILE A 144 -2.69 -4.63 -7.28
CA ILE A 144 -1.69 -4.35 -8.30
C ILE A 144 -0.42 -3.84 -7.60
N SER A 145 0.65 -4.63 -7.67
CA SER A 145 2.00 -4.20 -7.27
C SER A 145 2.66 -3.43 -8.41
N THR A 146 3.16 -2.24 -8.11
CA THR A 146 3.72 -1.32 -9.10
C THR A 146 5.25 -1.29 -9.16
N CYS A 147 5.91 -1.76 -8.10
CA CYS A 147 7.37 -1.81 -8.06
C CYS A 147 7.88 -2.94 -8.97
N GLY A 148 8.51 -2.55 -10.09
CA GLY A 148 9.06 -3.45 -11.10
C GLY A 148 8.39 -3.37 -12.49
N SER A 149 7.31 -2.60 -12.65
CA SER A 149 6.65 -2.39 -13.95
C SER A 149 6.54 -0.91 -14.29
N GLN A 150 6.92 -0.54 -15.52
CA GLN A 150 6.60 0.75 -16.11
C GLN A 150 5.09 0.76 -16.41
N PHE A 151 4.30 1.61 -15.74
CA PHE A 151 2.90 1.81 -16.14
C PHE A 151 2.87 2.80 -17.29
N THR A 152 2.43 2.34 -18.45
CA THR A 152 2.00 3.20 -19.55
C THR A 152 0.49 3.42 -19.44
N ASP A 153 0.13 4.68 -19.22
CA ASP A 153 -1.18 5.31 -19.44
C ASP A 153 -2.42 4.56 -18.91
N PHE A 154 -2.73 4.75 -17.62
CA PHE A 154 -4.10 4.65 -17.13
C PHE A 154 -4.59 6.01 -16.67
N ARG A 155 -5.77 6.41 -17.15
CA ARG A 155 -6.57 7.48 -16.53
C ARG A 155 -7.17 6.99 -15.21
N LEU A 156 -6.32 6.65 -14.25
CA LEU A 156 -6.74 6.40 -12.87
C LEU A 156 -6.97 7.75 -12.19
N ARG A 157 -8.16 7.93 -11.63
CA ARG A 157 -8.33 8.93 -10.57
C ARG A 157 -7.76 8.31 -9.30
N PHE A 158 -6.51 8.64 -9.01
CA PHE A 158 -5.95 8.36 -7.69
C PHE A 158 -6.74 9.15 -6.66
N VAL A 159 -7.53 8.45 -5.85
CA VAL A 159 -8.05 9.03 -4.62
C VAL A 159 -7.15 8.51 -3.53
N ARG A 160 -6.18 9.33 -3.11
CA ARG A 160 -5.47 9.07 -1.87
C ARG A 160 -6.46 9.30 -0.73
N PHE A 161 -7.19 8.26 -0.35
CA PHE A 161 -7.88 8.22 0.93
C PHE A 161 -6.80 8.10 2.01
N CYS A 162 -6.22 9.24 2.38
CA CYS A 162 -5.55 9.34 3.64
C CYS A 162 -6.67 9.26 4.67
N CYS A 163 -6.87 8.07 5.27
CA CYS A 163 -7.66 7.97 6.49
C CYS A 163 -7.10 9.05 7.42
N LEU A 164 -7.95 10.02 7.76
CA LEU A 164 -7.61 11.21 8.53
C LEU A 164 -7.13 10.81 9.94
N TYR A 165 -5.89 10.35 10.07
CA TYR A 165 -5.09 10.70 11.22
C TYR A 165 -4.72 12.18 11.05
N ARG A 166 -5.13 12.99 12.03
CA ARG A 166 -4.78 14.40 12.17
C ARG A 166 -3.30 14.67 11.80
N PRO A 167 -2.99 15.86 11.25
CA PRO A 167 -2.06 16.04 10.15
C PRO A 167 -0.63 15.61 10.47
N ILE A 168 -0.21 14.47 9.91
CA ILE A 168 1.21 14.06 9.93
C ILE A 168 2.04 14.90 8.93
N TYR A 169 1.40 15.48 7.90
CA TYR A 169 2.06 16.42 6.99
C TYR A 169 1.82 17.88 7.42
N ARG A 170 2.35 18.28 8.58
CA ARG A 170 2.49 19.70 8.90
C ARG A 170 3.61 20.26 8.00
N ARG A 171 3.26 21.15 7.06
CA ARG A 171 4.24 22.07 6.48
C ARG A 171 4.90 22.84 7.62
N ARG A 172 6.21 22.69 7.80
CA ARG A 172 7.06 23.75 8.33
C ARG A 172 8.11 24.04 7.26
N TYR A 173 7.78 24.97 6.38
CA TYR A 173 8.77 25.85 5.81
C TYR A 173 8.86 27.04 6.77
N GLU A 174 9.74 26.94 7.76
CA GLU A 174 10.37 28.05 8.47
C GLU A 174 11.80 27.62 8.79
#